data_AF-A0A9R1QW03-F1
#
_entry.id   AF-A0A9R1QW03-F1
#
_cell.length_a   1.000
_cell.length_b   1.000
_cell.length_c   1.000
_cell.angle_alpha   90.00
_cell.angle_beta   90.00
_cell.angle_gamma   90.00
#
_symmetry.space_group_name_H-M   'P 1'
#
loop_
_entity.id
_entity.type
_entity.pdbx_description
1 polymer ?
#
loop_
_entity_poly.entity_id
_entity_poly.type
_entity_poly.pdbx_seq_one_letter_code
_entity_poly.pdbx_strand_id
1 'polypeptide(L)'
;MNNLQVNLVWNNFGIDNSNNSILPSGLNCLQRDTPCFIGSPHQSSFAVDSGGSRPIRGSDNSIYEPDDASLPVASYYVTNSTRWGVSNIGRFMDSANGSYIIYTSRRFTNTLDSELFQTARMSPSSLRYFGIGLKNGMYSVVLQFAEIFFPDDQTWKSVGKRIFNIYIQGDLKETDFDIKKQTNGKSYTAVQRQYTVEVTNNVIDIHLFWAGKGTCCIPEQGFYGPSISALSVSSYGTVTCAIN
;
A
#
# COMPACT_ATOMS: atom_id res chain seq x y z
N MET A 1 -29.20 14.17 6.84
CA MET A 1 -27.73 14.03 6.79
C MET A 1 -27.36 12.79 7.60
N ASN A 2 -27.50 11.59 7.04
CA ASN A 2 -27.21 10.34 7.74
C ASN A 2 -26.21 9.53 6.90
N ASN A 3 -25.19 8.97 7.57
CA ASN A 3 -24.01 8.25 7.06
C ASN A 3 -22.80 9.09 6.63
N LEU A 4 -22.18 9.76 7.59
CA LEU A 4 -20.76 10.13 7.50
C LEU A 4 -19.91 8.88 7.77
N GLN A 5 -19.14 8.42 6.79
CA GLN A 5 -18.15 7.36 6.96
C GLN A 5 -16.78 8.00 7.20
N VAL A 6 -16.15 7.73 8.36
CA VAL A 6 -14.88 8.34 8.76
C VAL A 6 -13.83 7.25 8.93
N ASN A 7 -12.66 7.47 8.34
CA ASN A 7 -11.48 6.63 8.54
C ASN A 7 -10.47 7.38 9.43
N LEU A 8 -10.33 6.93 10.68
CA LEU A 8 -9.44 7.55 11.68
C LEU A 8 -8.13 6.78 11.88
N VAL A 9 -7.80 5.81 11.02
CA VAL A 9 -6.58 5.01 11.15
C VAL A 9 -5.34 5.90 11.13
N TRP A 10 -4.42 5.70 12.09
CA TRP A 10 -3.17 6.45 12.23
C TRP A 10 -3.37 7.98 12.37
N ASN A 11 -4.41 8.39 13.11
CA ASN A 11 -4.62 9.77 13.52
C ASN A 11 -4.56 9.88 15.04
N ASN A 12 -3.99 10.99 15.56
CA ASN A 12 -3.86 11.24 17.00
C ASN A 12 -5.08 11.95 17.61
N PHE A 13 -6.30 11.53 17.25
CA PHE A 13 -7.52 12.16 17.77
C PHE A 13 -7.83 11.69 19.20
N GLY A 14 -7.77 12.62 20.16
CA GLY A 14 -8.34 12.43 21.50
C GLY A 14 -9.85 12.65 21.46
N ILE A 15 -10.65 11.58 21.46
CA ILE A 15 -12.09 11.68 21.68
C ILE A 15 -12.33 11.60 23.19
N ASP A 16 -12.75 12.71 23.79
CA ASP A 16 -13.09 12.79 25.21
C ASP A 16 -14.35 11.97 25.53
N ASN A 17 -14.20 11.02 26.47
CA ASN A 17 -15.23 10.45 27.35
C ASN A 17 -16.61 10.09 26.77
N SER A 18 -16.68 9.48 25.58
CA SER A 18 -17.82 8.64 25.21
C SER A 18 -17.39 7.17 25.16
N ASN A 19 -17.99 6.31 25.99
CA ASN A 19 -17.78 4.85 26.05
C ASN A 19 -18.07 4.09 24.74
N ASN A 20 -18.35 4.78 23.63
CA ASN A 20 -18.44 4.22 22.30
C ASN A 20 -17.11 4.44 21.58
N SER A 21 -16.13 3.60 21.87
CA SER A 21 -14.87 3.62 21.15
C SER A 21 -15.12 3.17 19.70
N ILE A 22 -15.28 4.10 18.76
CA ILE A 22 -15.23 3.84 17.30
C ILE A 22 -13.77 3.58 16.91
N LEU A 23 -13.08 2.73 17.66
CA LEU A 23 -11.70 2.35 17.39
C LEU A 23 -11.74 1.27 16.31
N PRO A 24 -10.91 1.39 15.27
CA PRO A 24 -10.85 0.40 14.22
C PRO A 24 -10.37 -0.94 14.81
N SER A 25 -11.25 -1.94 14.83
CA SER A 25 -10.98 -3.28 15.32
C SER A 25 -9.73 -3.86 14.64
N GLY A 26 -8.79 -4.38 15.42
CA GLY A 26 -7.50 -4.90 14.92
C GLY A 26 -6.39 -3.85 14.76
N LEU A 27 -6.72 -2.55 14.87
CA LEU A 27 -5.76 -1.43 14.81
C LEU A 27 -5.78 -0.56 16.08
N ASN A 28 -6.31 -1.07 17.19
CA ASN A 28 -6.43 -0.34 18.46
C ASN A 28 -5.08 0.22 18.95
N CYS A 29 -3.97 -0.43 18.59
CA CYS A 29 -2.63 0.00 18.93
C CYS A 29 -2.08 1.12 18.02
N LEU A 30 -2.71 1.41 16.89
CA LEU A 30 -2.31 2.50 15.99
C LEU A 30 -2.80 3.88 16.44
N GLN A 31 -3.55 4.00 17.54
CA GLN A 31 -4.30 5.23 17.88
C GLN A 31 -3.90 5.93 19.19
N ARG A 32 -2.95 5.45 20.00
CA ARG A 32 -2.59 6.10 21.29
C ARG A 32 -1.17 5.83 21.82
N ASP A 33 -0.12 5.94 21.00
CA ASP A 33 1.27 5.59 21.39
C ASP A 33 1.40 4.22 22.10
N THR A 34 0.39 3.35 21.94
CA THR A 34 0.29 2.08 22.62
C THR A 34 1.03 1.04 21.77
N PRO A 35 2.08 0.39 22.28
CA PRO A 35 2.77 -0.65 21.53
C PRO A 35 1.79 -1.74 21.06
N CYS A 36 1.83 -2.08 19.76
CA CYS A 36 1.04 -3.19 19.23
C CYS A 36 1.57 -4.51 19.80
N PHE A 37 0.69 -5.29 20.43
CA PHE A 37 0.99 -6.62 20.98
C PHE A 37 2.14 -6.62 22.00
N ILE A 38 1.89 -6.06 23.19
CA ILE A 38 2.73 -6.26 24.38
C ILE A 38 2.71 -7.75 24.73
N GLY A 39 3.72 -8.51 24.28
CA GLY A 39 3.88 -9.90 24.70
C GLY A 39 4.80 -10.76 23.83
N SER A 40 4.65 -10.73 22.49
CA SER A 40 5.44 -11.62 21.60
C SER A 40 5.49 -11.14 20.14
N PRO A 41 6.37 -10.22 19.75
CA PRO A 41 6.60 -9.91 18.34
C PRO A 41 7.21 -11.12 17.62
N HIS A 42 6.39 -11.83 16.84
CA HIS A 42 6.78 -13.07 16.16
C HIS A 42 7.20 -12.88 14.70
N GLN A 43 6.97 -11.69 14.12
CA GLN A 43 7.12 -11.50 12.68
C GLN A 43 8.38 -10.72 12.32
N SER A 44 9.19 -11.35 11.49
CA SER A 44 10.36 -10.74 10.84
C SER A 44 10.05 -10.26 9.42
N SER A 45 8.91 -10.64 8.83
CA SER A 45 8.53 -10.22 7.49
C SER A 45 7.05 -10.37 7.19
N PHE A 46 6.60 -9.64 6.18
CA PHE A 46 5.33 -9.84 5.48
C PHE A 46 5.45 -9.36 4.03
N ALA A 47 4.61 -9.89 3.15
CA ALA A 47 4.54 -9.47 1.75
C ALA A 47 3.07 -9.49 1.31
N VAL A 48 2.69 -8.54 0.45
CA VAL A 48 1.30 -8.32 0.05
C VAL A 48 1.21 -8.19 -1.47
N ASP A 49 0.33 -8.99 -2.08
CA ASP A 49 -0.10 -8.87 -3.47
C ASP A 49 -1.31 -7.93 -3.53
N SER A 50 -1.07 -6.68 -3.92
CA SER A 50 -2.03 -5.58 -3.81
C SER A 50 -3.11 -5.71 -4.89
N GLY A 51 -4.34 -6.03 -4.48
CA GLY A 51 -5.45 -6.32 -5.39
C GLY A 51 -5.52 -7.79 -5.84
N GLY A 52 -4.58 -8.63 -5.43
CA GLY A 52 -4.58 -10.07 -5.73
C GLY A 52 -5.55 -10.85 -4.85
N SER A 53 -6.14 -11.91 -5.41
CA SER A 53 -7.17 -12.73 -4.73
C SER A 53 -6.67 -14.09 -4.24
N ARG A 54 -5.38 -14.38 -4.42
CA ARG A 54 -4.75 -15.60 -3.91
C ARG A 54 -3.28 -15.36 -3.59
N PRO A 55 -2.67 -16.17 -2.72
CA PRO A 55 -1.25 -16.07 -2.47
C PRO A 55 -0.42 -16.33 -3.73
N ILE A 56 0.65 -15.55 -3.91
CA ILE A 56 1.64 -15.72 -4.98
C ILE A 56 3.01 -15.94 -4.34
N ARG A 57 3.75 -16.92 -4.86
CA ARG A 57 5.14 -17.14 -4.46
C ARG A 57 6.05 -16.39 -5.43
N GLY A 58 6.73 -15.36 -4.92
CA GLY A 58 7.68 -14.58 -5.71
C GLY A 58 9.00 -15.32 -5.95
N SER A 59 9.78 -14.82 -6.91
CA SER A 59 11.14 -15.28 -7.19
C SER A 59 12.10 -15.06 -6.02
N ASP A 60 11.78 -14.14 -5.11
CA ASP A 60 12.45 -13.86 -3.84
C ASP A 60 12.13 -14.89 -2.73
N ASN A 61 11.38 -15.95 -3.04
CA ASN A 61 10.82 -16.94 -2.10
C ASN A 61 9.81 -16.39 -1.08
N SER A 62 9.44 -15.11 -1.16
CA SER A 62 8.38 -14.55 -0.33
C SER A 62 7.02 -15.09 -0.78
N ILE A 63 6.13 -15.32 0.18
CA ILE A 63 4.72 -15.58 -0.08
C ILE A 63 3.99 -14.25 0.06
N TYR A 64 3.52 -13.70 -1.06
CA TYR A 64 2.72 -12.50 -1.11
C TYR A 64 1.28 -12.86 -0.74
N GLU A 65 0.81 -12.34 0.40
CA GLU A 65 -0.55 -12.55 0.89
C GLU A 65 -1.54 -11.69 0.07
N PRO A 66 -2.74 -12.20 -0.26
CA PRO A 66 -3.69 -11.49 -1.10
C PRO A 66 -4.31 -10.28 -0.40
N ASP A 67 -4.51 -9.20 -1.15
CA ASP A 67 -5.24 -8.00 -0.76
C ASP A 67 -6.40 -7.73 -1.72
N ASP A 68 -7.45 -8.54 -1.62
CA ASP A 68 -8.69 -8.43 -2.40
C ASP A 68 -9.85 -7.80 -1.62
N ALA A 69 -9.56 -7.25 -0.42
CA ALA A 69 -10.57 -6.65 0.43
C ALA A 69 -11.32 -5.53 -0.30
N SER A 70 -12.66 -5.57 -0.19
CA SER A 70 -13.51 -4.49 -0.69
C SER A 70 -13.40 -3.28 0.23
N LEU A 71 -12.65 -2.27 -0.23
CA LEU A 71 -12.37 -1.05 0.51
C LEU A 71 -13.07 0.15 -0.14
N PRO A 72 -14.27 0.54 0.32
CA PRO A 72 -14.89 1.79 -0.12
C PRO A 72 -14.08 3.04 0.30
N VAL A 73 -14.63 4.20 -0.01
CA VAL A 73 -14.00 5.53 0.08
C VAL A 73 -13.29 5.79 1.41
N ALA A 74 -13.83 5.39 2.55
CA ALA A 74 -13.23 5.65 3.85
C ALA A 74 -13.26 4.38 4.70
N SER A 75 -12.43 3.41 4.32
CA SER A 75 -12.39 2.10 4.98
C SER A 75 -10.98 1.55 5.09
N TYR A 76 -10.85 0.56 5.96
CA TYR A 76 -9.63 -0.18 6.17
C TYR A 76 -9.96 -1.67 6.29
N TYR A 77 -8.93 -2.50 6.10
CA TYR A 77 -8.98 -3.93 6.30
C TYR A 77 -7.74 -4.35 7.09
N VAL A 78 -7.90 -5.34 7.95
CA VAL A 78 -6.82 -5.96 8.70
C VAL A 78 -6.98 -7.45 8.54
N THR A 79 -5.87 -8.16 8.33
CA THR A 79 -5.92 -9.61 8.25
C THR A 79 -6.39 -10.23 9.56
N ASN A 80 -7.04 -11.39 9.49
CA ASN A 80 -7.50 -12.13 10.68
C ASN A 80 -6.35 -12.48 11.64
N SER A 81 -5.16 -12.72 11.08
CA SER A 81 -3.91 -12.95 11.82
C SER A 81 -3.26 -11.66 12.32
N THR A 82 -3.84 -10.50 12.03
CA THR A 82 -3.34 -9.17 12.44
C THR A 82 -1.86 -8.97 12.09
N ARG A 83 -1.43 -9.50 10.94
CA ARG A 83 -0.03 -9.36 10.46
C ARG A 83 0.18 -8.05 9.73
N TRP A 84 -0.82 -7.65 8.98
CA TRP A 84 -0.80 -6.44 8.19
C TRP A 84 -2.23 -5.94 7.97
N GLY A 85 -2.34 -4.67 7.61
CA GLY A 85 -3.60 -4.05 7.24
C GLY A 85 -3.40 -2.99 6.15
N VAL A 86 -4.49 -2.57 5.57
CA VAL A 86 -4.54 -1.56 4.53
C VAL A 86 -5.65 -0.57 4.84
N SER A 87 -5.39 0.71 4.63
CA SER A 87 -6.36 1.79 4.78
C SER A 87 -6.46 2.58 3.48
N ASN A 88 -7.69 2.84 3.06
CA ASN A 88 -8.02 3.60 1.87
C ASN A 88 -8.83 4.84 2.25
N ILE A 89 -8.45 5.98 1.67
CA ILE A 89 -9.18 7.25 1.78
C ILE A 89 -9.38 7.83 0.35
N GLY A 90 -10.64 7.97 -0.07
CA GLY A 90 -11.13 8.85 -1.14
C GLY A 90 -11.93 10.02 -0.53
N ARG A 91 -12.25 11.13 -1.19
CA ARG A 91 -12.76 11.37 -2.55
C ARG A 91 -12.55 12.85 -2.94
N PHE A 92 -12.19 13.14 -4.20
CA PHE A 92 -12.95 14.10 -5.04
C PHE A 92 -12.99 13.58 -6.49
N MET A 93 -14.22 13.36 -7.01
CA MET A 93 -14.54 12.57 -8.21
C MET A 93 -14.24 11.07 -8.08
N ASP A 94 -15.00 10.33 -7.26
CA ASP A 94 -14.84 8.87 -7.08
C ASP A 94 -15.07 8.06 -8.35
N SER A 95 -14.56 6.83 -8.33
CA SER A 95 -14.96 5.79 -9.26
C SER A 95 -16.45 5.48 -9.16
N ALA A 96 -17.10 5.23 -10.31
CA ALA A 96 -18.53 4.95 -10.35
C ALA A 96 -18.90 3.63 -9.64
N ASN A 97 -17.94 2.70 -9.54
CA ASN A 97 -18.15 1.33 -9.08
C ASN A 97 -17.61 1.06 -7.66
N GLY A 98 -16.96 2.02 -7.00
CA GLY A 98 -16.47 1.89 -5.62
C GLY A 98 -15.36 0.87 -5.39
N SER A 99 -14.87 0.20 -6.44
CA SER A 99 -13.69 -0.68 -6.39
C SER A 99 -12.44 0.11 -6.76
N TYR A 100 -11.39 -0.04 -5.94
CA TYR A 100 -10.06 0.53 -6.17
C TYR A 100 -9.01 -0.57 -6.34
N ILE A 101 -9.41 -1.65 -7.03
CA ILE A 101 -8.52 -2.69 -7.52
C ILE A 101 -8.60 -2.67 -9.04
N ILE A 102 -7.44 -2.66 -9.69
CA ILE A 102 -7.31 -2.70 -11.15
C ILE A 102 -6.63 -3.99 -11.57
N TYR A 103 -7.06 -4.52 -12.72
CA TYR A 103 -6.57 -5.78 -13.26
C TYR A 103 -6.27 -5.67 -14.75
N THR A 104 -5.21 -6.34 -15.20
CA THR A 104 -4.91 -6.55 -16.62
C THR A 104 -4.28 -7.93 -16.83
N SER A 105 -4.60 -8.58 -17.95
CA SER A 105 -4.00 -9.87 -18.35
C SER A 105 -2.66 -9.72 -19.09
N ARG A 106 -2.13 -8.50 -19.18
CA ARG A 106 -0.85 -8.23 -19.87
C ARG A 106 0.32 -8.84 -19.11
N ARG A 107 1.40 -9.11 -19.86
CA ARG A 107 2.70 -9.46 -19.29
C ARG A 107 3.49 -8.21 -18.98
N PHE A 108 4.28 -8.29 -17.93
CA PHE A 108 5.13 -7.21 -17.46
C PHE A 108 6.58 -7.49 -17.77
N THR A 109 7.28 -6.45 -18.21
CA THR A 109 8.73 -6.50 -18.43
C THR A 109 9.48 -6.01 -17.18
N ASN A 110 10.79 -6.24 -17.14
CA ASN A 110 11.66 -5.85 -16.01
C ASN A 110 11.32 -6.57 -14.68
N THR A 111 10.75 -7.77 -14.76
CA THR A 111 10.45 -8.63 -13.60
C THR A 111 10.42 -10.10 -14.01
N LEU A 112 10.74 -10.99 -13.08
CA LEU A 112 10.50 -12.44 -13.20
C LEU A 112 9.09 -12.81 -12.71
N ASP A 113 8.49 -11.97 -11.89
CA ASP A 113 7.22 -12.20 -11.20
C ASP A 113 6.10 -11.43 -11.87
N SER A 114 5.92 -11.62 -13.19
CA SER A 114 4.94 -10.85 -13.98
C SER A 114 3.50 -10.95 -13.45
N GLU A 115 3.17 -12.00 -12.71
CA GLU A 115 1.85 -12.21 -12.12
C GLU A 115 1.53 -11.17 -11.03
N LEU A 116 2.52 -10.77 -10.21
CA LEU A 116 2.36 -9.77 -9.14
C LEU A 116 1.94 -8.39 -9.66
N PHE A 117 2.17 -8.11 -10.95
CA PHE A 117 1.89 -6.82 -11.55
C PHE A 117 0.57 -6.81 -12.35
N GLN A 118 -0.10 -7.95 -12.48
CA GLN A 118 -1.40 -8.04 -13.17
C GLN A 118 -2.50 -7.33 -12.38
N THR A 119 -2.33 -7.23 -11.07
CA THR A 119 -3.20 -6.48 -10.16
C THR A 119 -2.46 -5.29 -9.55
N ALA A 120 -3.23 -4.28 -9.19
CA ALA A 120 -2.77 -3.24 -8.29
C ALA A 120 -3.94 -2.72 -7.45
N ARG A 121 -3.65 -2.39 -6.18
CA ARG A 121 -4.54 -1.56 -5.37
C ARG A 121 -4.20 -0.11 -5.62
N MET A 122 -5.24 0.71 -5.60
CA MET A 122 -5.14 2.13 -5.82
C MET A 122 -6.02 2.90 -4.86
N SER A 123 -5.85 4.22 -4.85
CA SER A 123 -6.71 5.11 -4.08
C SER A 123 -6.83 6.45 -4.80
N PRO A 124 -7.97 7.15 -4.70
CA PRO A 124 -8.07 8.53 -5.18
C PRO A 124 -7.18 9.50 -4.41
N SER A 125 -6.93 9.26 -3.11
CA SER A 125 -6.21 10.22 -2.26
C SER A 125 -5.10 9.59 -1.44
N SER A 126 -5.42 8.67 -0.52
CA SER A 126 -4.43 8.10 0.39
C SER A 126 -4.60 6.59 0.48
N LEU A 127 -3.50 5.88 0.21
CA LEU A 127 -3.39 4.45 0.39
C LEU A 127 -2.30 4.18 1.42
N ARG A 128 -2.64 3.49 2.51
CA ARG A 128 -1.69 3.14 3.57
C ARG A 128 -1.66 1.65 3.80
N TYR A 129 -0.47 1.09 3.94
CA TYR A 129 -0.25 -0.28 4.41
C TYR A 129 0.45 -0.25 5.76
N PHE A 130 0.03 -1.15 6.64
CA PHE A 130 0.57 -1.33 7.97
C PHE A 130 1.10 -2.74 8.11
N GLY A 131 2.34 -2.90 8.56
CA GLY A 131 2.80 -4.17 9.12
C GLY A 131 2.68 -4.11 10.64
N ILE A 132 2.12 -5.14 11.26
CA ILE A 132 1.69 -5.12 12.66
C ILE A 132 2.37 -6.27 13.41
N GLY A 133 2.87 -5.99 14.62
CA GLY A 133 3.53 -7.01 15.46
C GLY A 133 4.92 -7.41 14.97
N LEU A 134 5.60 -6.49 14.27
CA LEU A 134 6.98 -6.66 13.82
C LEU A 134 7.94 -6.56 15.02
N LYS A 135 9.10 -7.23 14.95
CA LYS A 135 10.19 -6.96 15.89
C LYS A 135 10.72 -5.55 15.68
N ASN A 136 11.21 -4.91 16.74
CA ASN A 136 11.94 -3.65 16.57
C ASN A 136 13.31 -3.93 15.93
N GLY A 137 13.75 -3.02 15.06
CA GLY A 137 15.03 -3.14 14.36
C GLY A 137 14.98 -2.60 12.94
N MET A 138 16.03 -2.87 12.17
CA MET A 138 16.14 -2.43 10.79
C MET A 138 15.40 -3.37 9.84
N TYR A 139 14.65 -2.80 8.90
CA TYR A 139 13.89 -3.52 7.89
C TYR A 139 14.21 -3.00 6.49
N SER A 140 14.21 -3.92 5.52
CA SER A 140 14.16 -3.62 4.10
C SER A 140 12.70 -3.59 3.65
N VAL A 141 12.26 -2.46 3.11
CA VAL A 141 10.94 -2.26 2.50
C VAL A 141 11.11 -2.21 1.00
N VAL A 142 10.44 -3.11 0.29
CA VAL A 142 10.40 -3.16 -1.17
C VAL A 142 9.00 -2.82 -1.62
N LEU A 143 8.85 -1.74 -2.39
CA LEU A 143 7.60 -1.33 -3.03
C LEU A 143 7.69 -1.61 -4.52
N GLN A 144 6.67 -2.27 -5.06
CA GLN A 144 6.61 -2.72 -6.44
C GLN A 144 5.44 -2.07 -7.17
N PHE A 145 5.76 -1.38 -8.25
CA PHE A 145 4.83 -0.58 -9.01
C PHE A 145 4.84 -0.99 -10.49
N ALA A 146 3.71 -0.85 -11.14
CA ALA A 146 3.64 -0.72 -12.59
C ALA A 146 2.44 0.16 -12.96
N GLU A 147 2.56 0.91 -14.05
CA GLU A 147 1.41 1.65 -14.58
C GLU A 147 0.61 0.71 -15.47
N ILE A 148 -0.62 0.41 -15.04
CA ILE A 148 -1.53 -0.52 -15.71
C ILE A 148 -2.82 0.16 -16.18
N PHE A 149 -3.14 1.33 -15.65
CA PHE A 149 -4.37 2.06 -15.92
C PHE A 149 -4.22 3.05 -17.09
N PHE A 150 -3.04 3.67 -17.20
CA PHE A 150 -2.68 4.55 -18.30
C PHE A 150 -1.88 3.77 -19.35
N PRO A 151 -2.48 3.22 -20.41
CA PRO A 151 -1.77 2.42 -21.42
C PRO A 151 -0.79 3.26 -22.26
N ASP A 152 0.02 2.59 -23.08
CA ASP A 152 0.92 3.22 -24.06
C ASP A 152 0.31 3.36 -25.47
N ASP A 153 -0.98 3.05 -25.62
CA ASP A 153 -1.62 3.16 -26.92
C ASP A 153 -1.75 4.62 -27.37
N GLN A 154 -1.88 4.83 -28.68
CA GLN A 154 -2.05 6.16 -29.27
C GLN A 154 -3.50 6.68 -29.07
N THR A 155 -4.01 6.56 -27.86
CA THR A 155 -5.34 7.06 -27.48
C THR A 155 -5.21 8.17 -26.46
N TRP A 156 -6.28 8.95 -26.29
CA TRP A 156 -6.35 9.98 -25.25
C TRP A 156 -6.16 9.43 -23.83
N LYS A 157 -6.23 8.11 -23.60
CA LYS A 157 -6.03 7.50 -22.28
C LYS A 157 -4.56 7.51 -21.85
N SER A 158 -3.63 7.48 -22.80
CA SER A 158 -2.19 7.40 -22.52
C SER A 158 -1.57 8.70 -22.02
N VAL A 159 -2.28 9.83 -22.17
CA VAL A 159 -1.85 11.15 -21.68
C VAL A 159 -2.00 11.31 -20.17
N GLY A 160 -2.68 10.35 -19.52
CA GLY A 160 -2.89 10.35 -18.09
C GLY A 160 -1.59 10.28 -17.30
N LYS A 161 -1.57 10.94 -16.15
CA LYS A 161 -0.39 11.01 -15.27
C LYS A 161 -0.78 10.67 -13.84
N ARG A 162 -0.10 9.67 -13.29
CA ARG A 162 -0.18 9.28 -11.90
C ARG A 162 1.02 9.84 -11.16
N ILE A 163 0.77 10.72 -10.21
CA ILE A 163 1.83 11.39 -9.44
C ILE A 163 1.44 11.37 -7.97
N PHE A 164 2.28 10.77 -7.12
CA PHE A 164 2.03 10.69 -5.69
C PHE A 164 3.33 10.75 -4.89
N ASN A 165 3.24 11.04 -3.61
CA ASN A 165 4.36 10.99 -2.68
C ASN A 165 4.42 9.61 -2.00
N ILE A 166 5.62 9.17 -1.64
CA ILE A 166 5.88 7.95 -0.89
C ILE A 166 6.42 8.36 0.49
N TYR A 167 5.72 7.95 1.53
CA TYR A 167 6.14 8.08 2.92
C TYR A 167 6.33 6.70 3.53
N ILE A 168 7.34 6.55 4.39
CA ILE A 168 7.55 5.34 5.19
C ILE A 168 7.90 5.77 6.61
N GLN A 169 7.18 5.28 7.61
CA GLN A 169 7.28 5.71 9.01
C GLN A 169 7.12 7.24 9.16
N GLY A 170 6.27 7.86 8.34
CA GLY A 170 6.07 9.31 8.31
C GLY A 170 7.14 10.12 7.56
N ASP A 171 8.30 9.53 7.23
CA ASP A 171 9.34 10.21 6.46
C ASP A 171 8.98 10.26 4.97
N LEU A 172 9.09 11.43 4.35
CA LEU A 172 8.97 11.58 2.90
C LEU A 172 10.21 10.96 2.20
N LYS A 173 9.99 9.83 1.51
CA LYS A 173 11.06 9.12 0.78
C LYS A 173 11.12 9.52 -0.69
N GLU A 174 9.98 9.69 -1.36
CA GLU A 174 9.91 10.23 -2.72
C GLU A 174 8.79 11.26 -2.84
N THR A 175 9.09 12.40 -3.47
CA THR A 175 8.11 13.42 -3.84
C THR A 175 7.80 13.35 -5.33
N ASP A 176 6.53 13.59 -5.70
CA ASP A 176 6.08 13.60 -7.09
C ASP A 176 6.49 12.34 -7.88
N PHE A 177 6.41 11.18 -7.23
CA PHE A 177 6.73 9.90 -7.85
C PHE A 177 5.73 9.60 -8.98
N ASP A 178 6.28 9.45 -10.18
CA ASP A 178 5.58 9.10 -11.41
C ASP A 178 6.14 7.77 -11.92
N ILE A 179 5.28 6.75 -11.94
CA ILE A 179 5.65 5.38 -12.33
C ILE A 179 6.14 5.34 -13.78
N LYS A 180 5.43 6.00 -14.71
CA LYS A 180 5.80 6.02 -16.13
C LYS A 180 7.10 6.79 -16.35
N LYS A 181 7.38 7.81 -15.54
CA LYS A 181 8.67 8.52 -15.61
C LYS A 181 9.85 7.60 -15.30
N GLN A 182 9.68 6.59 -14.42
CA GLN A 182 10.74 5.63 -14.11
C GLN A 182 11.00 4.61 -15.22
N THR A 183 10.09 4.48 -16.18
CA THR A 183 10.14 3.48 -17.25
C THR A 183 10.30 4.12 -18.64
N ASN A 184 10.77 5.37 -18.70
CA ASN A 184 10.85 6.17 -19.93
C ASN A 184 9.52 6.27 -20.67
N GLY A 185 8.43 6.42 -19.92
CA GLY A 185 7.08 6.59 -20.44
C GLY A 185 6.36 5.28 -20.75
N LYS A 186 6.92 4.10 -20.41
CA LYS A 186 6.33 2.80 -20.73
C LYS A 186 5.40 2.28 -19.62
N SER A 187 4.21 1.89 -19.99
CA SER A 187 3.30 1.10 -19.16
C SER A 187 3.70 -0.38 -19.19
N TYR A 188 3.11 -1.17 -18.29
CA TYR A 188 3.37 -2.62 -18.21
C TYR A 188 4.85 -3.00 -18.02
N THR A 189 5.59 -2.14 -17.32
CA THR A 189 6.99 -2.33 -16.97
C THR A 189 7.13 -2.19 -15.46
N ALA A 190 7.71 -3.19 -14.80
CA ALA A 190 7.86 -3.22 -13.36
C ALA A 190 8.90 -2.18 -12.88
N VAL A 191 8.57 -1.50 -11.79
CA VAL A 191 9.41 -0.53 -11.09
C VAL A 191 9.50 -0.95 -9.64
N GLN A 192 10.71 -1.18 -9.16
CA GLN A 192 10.98 -1.52 -7.77
C GLN A 192 11.65 -0.35 -7.05
N ARG A 193 11.19 -0.06 -5.83
CA ARG A 193 11.84 0.87 -4.91
C ARG A 193 12.17 0.16 -3.62
N GLN A 194 13.38 0.35 -3.12
CA GLN A 194 13.86 -0.29 -1.90
C GLN A 194 14.31 0.77 -0.90
N TYR A 195 13.89 0.61 0.35
CA TYR A 195 14.19 1.51 1.44
C TYR A 195 14.61 0.73 2.67
N THR A 196 15.56 1.27 3.42
CA THR A 196 15.91 0.77 4.75
C THR A 196 15.29 1.68 5.79
N VAL A 197 14.51 1.13 6.73
CA VAL A 197 13.87 1.89 7.80
C VAL A 197 13.97 1.18 9.13
N GLU A 198 13.87 1.95 10.22
CA GLU A 198 13.83 1.43 11.57
C GLU A 198 12.38 1.28 12.06
N VAL A 199 12.09 0.13 12.67
CA VAL A 199 10.83 -0.15 13.36
C VAL A 199 11.08 -0.02 14.87
N THR A 200 10.37 0.88 15.54
CA THR A 200 10.57 1.21 16.97
C THR A 200 9.36 0.90 17.84
N ASN A 201 8.18 0.76 17.24
CA ASN A 201 6.89 0.57 17.92
C ASN A 201 6.15 -0.70 17.45
N ASN A 202 6.89 -1.70 16.96
CA ASN A 202 6.36 -2.95 16.42
C ASN A 202 5.42 -2.79 15.20
N VAL A 203 5.40 -1.60 14.61
CA VAL A 203 4.60 -1.27 13.44
C VAL A 203 5.46 -0.61 12.37
N ILE A 204 5.12 -0.90 11.12
CA ILE A 204 5.60 -0.11 9.98
C ILE A 204 4.41 0.52 9.26
N ASP A 205 4.48 1.82 8.99
CA ASP A 205 3.54 2.56 8.15
C ASP A 205 4.17 2.84 6.78
N ILE A 206 3.48 2.47 5.72
CA ILE A 206 3.81 2.80 4.33
C ILE A 206 2.64 3.60 3.78
N HIS A 207 2.87 4.86 3.45
CA HIS A 207 1.82 5.78 3.03
C HIS A 207 2.10 6.35 1.64
N LEU A 208 1.22 6.01 0.71
CA LEU A 208 1.21 6.57 -0.63
C LEU A 208 0.13 7.67 -0.68
N PHE A 209 0.53 8.87 -1.06
CA PHE A 209 -0.32 10.05 -0.91
C PHE A 209 -0.39 10.89 -2.18
N TRP A 210 -1.60 11.13 -2.67
CA TRP A 210 -1.84 12.06 -3.76
C TRP A 210 -1.92 13.49 -3.25
N ALA A 211 -0.90 14.29 -3.59
CA ALA A 211 -0.81 15.70 -3.20
C ALA A 211 -1.48 16.66 -4.20
N GLY A 212 -2.46 16.21 -4.99
CA GLY A 212 -3.20 17.05 -5.94
C GLY A 212 -2.55 17.25 -7.32
N LYS A 213 -1.55 16.42 -7.68
CA LYS A 213 -0.82 16.52 -8.96
C LYS A 213 -1.15 15.38 -9.92
N GLY A 214 -0.93 15.59 -11.21
CA GLY A 214 -1.23 14.61 -12.26
C GLY A 214 -2.60 14.88 -12.88
N THR A 215 -3.27 13.82 -13.33
CA THR A 215 -4.62 13.91 -13.92
C THR A 215 -5.71 13.62 -12.88
N CYS A 216 -6.99 13.89 -13.14
CA CYS A 216 -8.09 13.62 -12.19
C CYS A 216 -9.20 12.70 -12.70
N CYS A 217 -9.18 12.42 -13.99
CA CYS A 217 -10.43 12.17 -14.71
C CYS A 217 -10.18 11.57 -16.11
N ILE A 218 -8.94 11.16 -16.37
CA ILE A 218 -8.55 10.38 -17.53
C ILE A 218 -8.10 9.03 -17.01
N PRO A 219 -8.37 7.94 -17.73
CA PRO A 219 -9.60 7.73 -18.50
C PRO A 219 -10.88 7.73 -17.64
N GLU A 220 -10.77 7.45 -16.34
CA GLU A 220 -11.91 7.38 -15.42
C GLU A 220 -11.65 8.20 -14.15
N GLN A 221 -12.70 8.79 -13.60
CA GLN A 221 -12.65 9.51 -12.34
C GLN A 221 -12.31 8.58 -11.17
N GLY A 222 -11.52 9.07 -10.23
CA GLY A 222 -11.12 8.34 -9.03
C GLY A 222 -9.92 7.41 -9.26
N PHE A 223 -9.45 7.30 -10.51
CA PHE A 223 -8.36 6.39 -10.85
C PHE A 223 -6.97 7.01 -10.96
N TYR A 224 -6.75 8.17 -10.35
CA TYR A 224 -5.57 9.00 -10.59
C TYR A 224 -4.56 9.09 -9.43
N GLY A 225 -4.95 8.72 -8.21
CA GLY A 225 -4.09 8.82 -7.04
C GLY A 225 -3.03 7.70 -6.98
N PRO A 226 -2.49 7.34 -5.82
CA PRO A 226 -1.46 6.30 -5.73
C PRO A 226 -1.98 4.94 -6.23
N SER A 227 -1.05 4.14 -6.77
CA SER A 227 -1.28 2.73 -7.08
C SER A 227 -0.04 1.92 -6.73
N ILE A 228 -0.21 0.68 -6.28
CA ILE A 228 0.87 -0.27 -5.96
C ILE A 228 0.43 -1.68 -6.32
N SER A 229 1.35 -2.46 -6.89
CA SER A 229 1.12 -3.84 -7.31
C SER A 229 1.48 -4.83 -6.20
N ALA A 230 2.61 -4.61 -5.54
CA ALA A 230 3.00 -5.45 -4.41
C ALA A 230 3.93 -4.69 -3.46
N LEU A 231 4.04 -5.19 -2.23
CA LEU A 231 5.07 -4.75 -1.30
C LEU A 231 5.59 -5.92 -0.49
N SER A 232 6.83 -5.82 -0.03
CA SER A 232 7.39 -6.74 0.96
C SER A 232 8.23 -5.98 1.97
N VAL A 233 8.19 -6.48 3.20
CA VAL A 233 8.94 -5.95 4.32
C VAL A 233 9.62 -7.13 4.99
N SER A 234 10.94 -7.05 5.14
CA SER A 234 11.72 -8.10 5.78
C SER A 234 12.77 -7.49 6.69
N SER A 235 12.99 -8.10 7.86
CA SER A 235 14.04 -7.68 8.78
C SER A 235 15.37 -7.76 8.06
N TYR A 236 16.18 -6.71 8.16
CA TYR A 236 17.55 -6.72 7.69
C TYR A 236 18.27 -7.81 8.47
N GLY A 237 18.49 -8.96 7.83
CA GLY A 237 19.08 -10.09 8.52
C GLY A 237 20.42 -9.67 9.11
N THR A 238 20.61 -9.87 10.42
CA THR A 238 21.92 -10.27 10.89
C THR A 238 22.28 -11.48 10.05
N VAL A 239 23.19 -11.33 9.10
CA VAL A 239 23.82 -12.46 8.45
C VAL A 239 24.42 -13.28 9.58
N THR A 240 23.74 -14.33 10.01
CA THR A 240 24.40 -15.38 10.76
C THR A 240 25.32 -16.03 9.74
N CYS A 241 26.56 -15.55 9.67
CA CYS A 241 27.64 -16.33 9.12
C CYS A 241 27.61 -17.65 9.90
N ALA A 242 27.10 -18.70 9.27
CA ALA A 242 27.35 -20.05 9.70
C ALA A 242 28.87 -20.23 9.57
N ILE A 243 29.56 -20.11 10.69
CA ILE A 243 30.93 -20.58 10.81
C ILE A 243 30.85 -22.11 10.70
N ASN A 244 31.42 -22.58 9.59
CA ASN A 244 31.70 -23.96 9.16
C ASN A 244 31.42 -25.10 10.14
#